data_AF-A0A952U1W8-F1
#
_entry.id   AF-A0A952U1W8-F1
#
_cell.length_a   1.000
_cell.length_b   1.000
_cell.length_c   1.000
_cell.angle_alpha   90.00
_cell.angle_beta   90.00
_cell.angle_gamma   90.00
#
_symmetry.space_group_name_H-M   'P 1'
#
loop_
_entity.id
_entity.type
_entity.pdbx_description
1 polymer ?
#
loop_
_entity_poly.entity_id
_entity_poly.type
_entity_poly.pdbx_seq_one_letter_code
_entity_poly.pdbx_strand_id
1 'polypeptide(L)' 'MSDSATYEYDTRGRLKKITYLNGTTIQYNYDNAGNRTSVVTTCSGSGC' A
#
# COMPACT_ATOMS: atom_id res chain seq x y z
N MET A 1 3.54 21.60 1.99
CA MET A 1 3.97 20.28 2.49
C MET A 1 3.51 19.26 1.47
N SER A 2 4.41 18.82 0.61
CA SER A 2 4.14 17.75 -0.34
C SER A 2 4.36 16.43 0.38
N ASP A 3 3.30 15.85 0.92
CA ASP A 3 3.29 14.45 1.32
C ASP A 3 3.41 13.61 0.04
N SER A 4 4.65 13.31 -0.38
CA SER A 4 4.86 12.43 -1.52
C SER A 4 4.59 11.00 -1.08
N ALA A 5 3.69 10.33 -1.80
CA ALA A 5 3.45 8.91 -1.64
C ALA A 5 3.82 8.20 -2.94
N THR A 6 4.54 7.08 -2.83
CA THR A 6 4.84 6.20 -3.95
C THR A 6 3.76 5.13 -4.05
N TYR A 7 3.21 4.98 -5.24
CA TYR A 7 2.19 3.97 -5.54
C TYR A 7 2.78 2.92 -6.46
N GLU A 8 2.72 1.67 -6.04
CA GLU A 8 3.11 0.50 -6.82
C GLU A 8 1.86 -0.19 -7.34
N TYR A 9 1.84 -0.47 -8.64
CA TYR A 9 0.74 -1.14 -9.30
C TYR A 9 1.17 -2.51 -9.80
N ASP A 10 0.22 -3.44 -9.75
CA ASP A 10 0.37 -4.78 -10.31
C ASP A 10 0.23 -4.74 -11.85
N THR A 11 0.56 -5.83 -12.53
CA THR A 11 0.47 -5.95 -14.01
C THR A 11 -0.93 -5.68 -14.57
N ARG A 12 -1.96 -5.78 -13.73
CA ARG A 12 -3.36 -5.47 -14.05
C ARG A 12 -3.77 -4.02 -13.74
N GLY A 13 -2.81 -3.14 -13.40
CA GLY A 13 -3.07 -1.74 -13.05
C GLY A 13 -3.75 -1.54 -11.69
N ARG A 14 -3.74 -2.55 -10.83
CA ARG A 14 -4.35 -2.49 -9.49
C ARG A 14 -3.31 -2.06 -8.47
N LEU A 15 -3.74 -1.26 -7.49
CA LEU A 15 -2.85 -0.75 -6.46
C LEU A 15 -2.35 -1.87 -5.56
N LYS A 16 -1.05 -2.16 -5.62
CA LYS A 16 -0.40 -3.25 -4.87
C LYS A 16 0.22 -2.77 -3.57
N LYS A 17 0.83 -1.58 -3.59
CA LYS A 17 1.46 -1.00 -2.41
C LYS A 17 1.47 0.52 -2.47
N ILE A 18 1.32 1.16 -1.32
CA ILE A 18 1.49 2.59 -1.11
C ILE A 18 2.59 2.76 -0.09
N THR A 19 3.53 3.67 -0.35
CA THR A 19 4.57 4.06 0.59
C THR A 19 4.48 5.57 0.78
N TYR A 20 4.05 6.00 1.96
CA TYR A 20 3.96 7.41 2.33
C TYR A 20 5.29 7.89 2.89
N LEU A 21 5.62 9.17 2.66
CA LEU A 21 6.84 9.80 3.21
C LEU A 21 6.90 9.81 4.73
N ASN A 22 5.74 9.74 5.40
CA ASN A 22 5.64 9.65 6.86
C ASN A 22 6.08 8.26 7.41
N GLY A 23 6.54 7.35 6.55
CA GLY A 23 6.94 6.00 6.92
C GLY A 23 5.79 5.00 6.99
N THR A 24 4.56 5.40 6.68
CA THR A 24 3.43 4.48 6.58
C THR A 24 3.49 3.75 5.24
N THR A 25 3.33 2.44 5.26
CA THR A 25 3.19 1.63 4.06
C THR A 25 1.86 0.89 4.11
N ILE A 26 1.17 0.82 2.98
CA ILE A 26 -0.08 0.06 2.84
C ILE A 26 0.13 -0.94 1.72
N GLN A 27 -0.01 -2.22 2.01
CA GLN A 27 0.11 -3.29 1.03
C GLN A 27 -1.23 -3.98 0.83
N TYR A 28 -1.58 -4.17 -0.44
CA TYR A 28 -2.81 -4.83 -0.86
C TYR A 28 -2.48 -6.17 -1.48
N ASN A 29 -3.09 -7.22 -0.91
CA ASN A 29 -2.99 -8.56 -1.46
C ASN A 29 -4.28 -8.88 -2.22
N TYR A 30 -4.11 -9.49 -3.39
CA TYR A 30 -5.20 -9.90 -4.24
C TYR A 30 -5.11 -11.40 -4.54
N ASP A 31 -6.26 -12.05 -4.66
CA ASP A 31 -6.33 -13.40 -5.21
C ASP A 31 -6.20 -13.39 -6.75
N ASN A 32 -6.13 -14.59 -7.31
CA ASN A 32 -6.01 -14.80 -8.75
C ASN A 32 -7.28 -14.40 -9.53
N ALA A 33 -8.45 -14.34 -8.86
CA ALA A 33 -9.71 -13.84 -9.42
C ALA A 33 -9.76 -12.31 -9.46
N GLY A 34 -8.89 -11.67 -8.68
CA GLY A 34 -8.66 -10.25 -8.63
C GLY A 34 -9.31 -9.53 -7.45
N ASN A 35 -9.87 -10.28 -6.51
CA ASN A 35 -10.48 -9.77 -5.29
C ASN A 35 -9.40 -9.41 -4.27
N ARG A 36 -9.63 -8.34 -3.52
CA ARG A 36 -8.73 -7.90 -2.46
C ARG A 36 -8.91 -8.81 -1.24
N THR A 37 -7.93 -9.64 -0.96
CA THR A 37 -8.00 -10.63 0.15
C THR A 37 -7.47 -10.07 1.46
N SER A 38 -6.52 -9.13 1.40
CA SER A 38 -5.94 -8.56 2.60
C SER A 38 -5.40 -7.16 2.37
N VAL A 39 -5.43 -6.35 3.42
CA VAL A 39 -4.82 -5.03 3.48
C VAL A 39 -3.93 -5.00 4.71
N VAL A 40 -2.63 -4.79 4.50
CA VAL A 40 -1.65 -4.67 5.57
C VAL A 40 -1.20 -3.22 5.61
N THR A 41 -1.54 -2.52 6.68
CA THR A 41 -1.07 -1.17 6.94
C THR A 41 0.03 -1.24 7.98
N THR A 42 1.24 -0.86 7.60
CA THR A 42 2.41 -0.80 8.48
C THR A 42 2.80 0.66 8.67
N CYS A 43 2.52 1.18 9.84
CA CYS A 43 3.02 2.47 10.31
C CYS A 43 4.44 2.26 10.86
N SER A 44 5.42 2.97 10.30
CA SER A 44 6.82 2.90 10.77
C SER A 44 7.14 3.91 11.89
N GLY A 45 6.14 4.61 12.42
CA GLY A 45 6.26 5.48 13.58
C GLY A 45 5.69 4.81 14.82
N SER A 46 6.33 5.02 15.97
CA SER A 46 5.99 4.48 17.30
C SER A 46 4.64 4.98 17.88
N GLY A 47 3.67 5.30 17.03
CA GLY A 47 2.34 5.81 17.36
C GLY A 47 1.21 5.00 16.70
N CYS A 48 1.52 3.77 16.31
CA CYS A 48 0.61 2.65 16.45
C CYS A 48 1.15 1.77 17.59
#